data_AF-A0A060CEM0-F1
#
_entry.id   AF-A0A060CEM0-F1
#
_cell.length_a   1.000
_cell.length_b   1.000
_cell.length_c   1.000
_cell.angle_alpha   90.00
_cell.angle_beta   90.00
_cell.angle_gamma   90.00
#
_symmetry.space_group_name_H-M   'P 1'
#
loop_
_entity.id
_entity.type
_entity.pdbx_description
1 polymer ?
#
loop_
_entity_poly.entity_id
_entity_poly.type
_entity_poly.pdbx_seq_one_letter_code
_entity_poly.pdbx_strand_id
1 'polypeptide(L)'
;PPCSHVMSNDNGTLAVGDGSGKPIDMADAEGYGEATDPYLWLFDLRKKQHHKVARHSSSWEVLNGDRQVTHPHPSFTPDERQVLFSSDKRRQTRPVPGRNSG
;
A
#
# COMPACT_ATOMS: atom_id res chain seq x y z
N PRO A 1 0.97 10.84 -6.12
CA PRO A 1 1.73 10.61 -4.86
C PRO A 1 2.92 9.73 -5.18
N PRO A 2 4.10 9.93 -4.56
CA PRO A 2 5.24 9.03 -4.73
C PRO A 2 4.88 7.63 -4.27
N CYS A 3 5.25 6.63 -5.07
CA CYS A 3 5.06 5.22 -4.78
C CYS A 3 6.37 4.49 -5.07
N SER A 4 6.70 3.48 -4.27
CA SER A 4 7.85 2.60 -4.54
C SER A 4 7.44 1.48 -5.47
N HIS A 5 6.19 1.00 -5.35
CA HIS A 5 5.61 0.01 -6.23
C HIS A 5 4.35 0.56 -6.89
N VAL A 6 4.29 0.40 -8.22
CA VAL A 6 3.13 0.74 -9.04
C VAL A 6 2.87 -0.40 -10.01
N MET A 7 1.61 -0.78 -10.16
CA MET A 7 1.17 -1.80 -11.10
C MET A 7 -0.02 -1.29 -11.91
N SER A 8 0.05 -1.40 -13.24
CA SER A 8 -1.10 -1.11 -14.10
C SER A 8 -2.12 -2.26 -14.09
N ASN A 9 -3.38 -1.96 -14.39
CA ASN A 9 -4.32 -2.98 -14.80
C ASN A 9 -3.99 -3.49 -16.22
N ASP A 10 -4.68 -4.53 -16.68
CA ASP A 10 -4.36 -5.26 -17.92
C ASP A 10 -4.37 -4.34 -19.15
N ASN A 11 -5.37 -3.47 -19.25
CA ASN A 11 -5.52 -2.55 -20.38
C ASN A 11 -4.76 -1.21 -20.22
N GLY A 12 -3.99 -1.04 -19.13
CA GLY A 12 -3.17 0.15 -18.90
C GLY A 12 -3.94 1.46 -18.69
N THR A 13 -5.23 1.40 -18.34
CA THR A 13 -6.03 2.61 -18.08
C THR A 13 -6.07 3.01 -16.61
N LEU A 14 -5.77 2.07 -15.72
CA LEU A 14 -5.67 2.26 -14.28
C LEU A 14 -4.30 1.81 -13.80
N ALA A 15 -3.83 2.42 -12.72
CA ALA A 15 -2.70 1.91 -11.95
C ALA A 15 -2.99 1.97 -10.46
N VAL A 16 -2.41 1.04 -9.69
CA VAL A 16 -2.43 1.07 -8.24
C VAL A 16 -1.01 1.27 -7.72
N GLY A 17 -0.87 2.14 -6.73
CA GLY A 17 0.41 2.42 -6.08
C GLY A 17 0.31 2.32 -4.56
N ASP A 18 1.45 2.04 -3.94
CA ASP A 18 1.56 1.79 -2.50
C ASP A 18 1.69 3.05 -1.65
N GLY A 19 1.82 4.23 -2.25
CA GLY A 19 1.89 5.49 -1.53
C GLY A 19 3.11 5.60 -0.61
N SER A 20 4.26 5.01 -0.94
CA SER A 20 5.47 5.06 -0.09
C SER A 20 5.88 6.46 0.40
N GLY A 21 5.46 7.53 -0.30
CA GLY A 21 5.68 8.93 0.09
C GLY A 21 7.07 9.45 -0.31
N LYS A 22 8.09 8.59 -0.31
CA LYS A 22 9.44 8.81 -0.91
C LYS A 22 9.96 7.50 -1.52
N PRO A 23 10.95 7.53 -2.42
CA PRO A 23 11.59 6.32 -2.93
C PRO A 23 12.27 5.58 -1.75
N ILE A 24 11.85 4.35 -1.47
CA ILE A 24 12.41 3.52 -0.38
C ILE A 24 13.75 2.88 -0.78
N ASP A 25 14.20 3.10 -2.02
CA ASP A 25 15.44 2.55 -2.58
C ASP A 25 16.69 3.43 -2.37
N MET A 26 16.57 4.60 -1.73
CA MET A 26 17.75 5.43 -1.44
C MET A 26 18.45 4.99 -0.16
N ALA A 27 19.72 4.61 -0.30
CA ALA A 27 20.59 4.05 0.73
C ALA A 27 20.93 5.00 1.90
N ASP A 28 20.51 6.27 1.86
CA ASP A 28 20.84 7.29 2.86
C ASP A 28 19.57 7.80 3.57
N ALA A 29 19.02 6.97 4.46
CA ALA A 29 17.86 7.29 5.29
C ALA A 29 18.19 8.16 6.53
N GLU A 30 19.45 8.62 6.68
CA GLU A 30 19.86 9.55 7.74
C GLU A 30 19.35 10.98 7.46
N GLY A 31 18.05 11.21 7.57
CA GLY A 31 17.50 12.57 7.46
C GLY A 31 16.02 12.67 7.12
N TYR A 32 15.34 11.55 6.84
CA TYR A 32 13.94 11.57 6.48
C TYR A 32 13.09 10.93 7.58
N GLY A 33 12.34 11.77 8.29
CA GLY A 33 11.46 11.34 9.39
C GLY A 33 10.37 10.34 8.97
N GLU A 34 9.80 9.70 9.99
CA GLU A 34 9.00 8.45 9.99
C GLU A 34 7.66 8.44 9.22
N ALA A 35 7.31 9.51 8.50
CA ALA A 35 5.97 9.63 7.92
C ALA A 35 5.89 9.09 6.49
N THR A 36 5.73 7.76 6.36
CA THR A 36 5.28 7.12 5.11
C THR A 36 3.79 7.41 4.87
N ASP A 37 3.38 7.64 3.63
CA ASP A 37 1.95 7.77 3.33
C ASP A 37 1.28 6.38 3.46
N PRO A 38 0.28 6.20 4.35
CA PRO A 38 -0.22 4.87 4.71
C PRO A 38 -1.33 4.38 3.77
N TYR A 39 -1.54 5.04 2.62
CA TYR A 39 -2.65 4.79 1.71
C TYR A 39 -2.21 4.13 0.41
N LEU A 40 -3.04 3.18 -0.05
CA LEU A 40 -3.02 2.72 -1.44
C LEU A 40 -3.75 3.75 -2.31
N TRP A 41 -3.16 4.01 -3.47
CA TRP A 41 -3.66 4.99 -4.42
C TRP A 41 -4.06 4.32 -5.72
N LEU A 42 -5.26 4.65 -6.21
CA LEU A 42 -5.71 4.35 -7.57
C LEU A 42 -5.45 5.56 -8.44
N PHE A 43 -4.81 5.36 -9.59
CA PHE A 43 -4.57 6.35 -10.63
C PHE A 43 -5.45 6.03 -11.84
N ASP A 44 -6.36 6.94 -12.19
CA ASP A 44 -7.09 6.91 -13.46
C ASP A 44 -6.26 7.66 -14.50
N LEU A 45 -5.54 6.92 -15.34
CA LEU A 45 -4.56 7.46 -16.29
C LEU A 45 -5.23 8.20 -17.45
N ARG A 46 -6.47 7.82 -17.78
CA ARG A 46 -7.26 8.51 -18.81
C ARG A 46 -7.72 9.88 -18.34
N LYS A 47 -8.20 9.97 -17.09
CA LYS A 47 -8.70 11.22 -16.50
C LYS A 47 -7.61 12.05 -15.84
N LYS A 48 -6.40 11.50 -15.68
CA LYS A 48 -5.28 12.12 -14.94
C LYS A 48 -5.68 12.46 -13.49
N GLN A 49 -6.42 11.56 -12.85
CA GLN A 49 -6.92 11.69 -11.49
C GLN A 49 -6.36 10.59 -10.58
N HIS A 50 -6.36 10.84 -9.27
CA HIS A 50 -5.93 9.84 -8.30
C HIS A 50 -6.80 9.87 -7.04
N HIS A 51 -7.01 8.69 -6.45
CA HIS A 51 -7.90 8.49 -5.30
C HIS A 51 -7.28 7.55 -4.27
N LYS A 52 -7.48 7.83 -2.99
CA LYS A 52 -7.15 6.87 -1.92
C LYS A 52 -8.18 5.75 -1.93
N VAL A 53 -7.75 4.49 -2.00
CA VAL A 53 -8.66 3.33 -2.07
C VAL A 53 -8.63 2.46 -0.83
N ALA A 54 -7.51 2.41 -0.12
CA ALA A 54 -7.40 1.69 1.15
C ALA A 54 -6.24 2.25 1.97
N ARG A 55 -6.22 1.92 3.27
CA ARG A 55 -5.09 2.21 4.15
C ARG A 55 -4.34 0.92 4.45
N HIS A 56 -3.12 0.75 3.93
CA HIS A 56 -2.31 -0.46 4.18
C HIS A 56 -1.55 -0.36 5.51
N SER A 57 -1.07 0.83 5.87
CA SER A 57 -0.32 1.11 7.10
C SER A 57 0.85 0.14 7.39
N SER A 58 1.56 -0.30 6.36
CA SER A 58 2.81 -1.07 6.53
C SER A 58 3.80 -0.28 7.37
N SER A 59 4.62 -0.99 8.15
CA SER A 59 5.78 -0.37 8.82
C SER A 59 6.93 -0.06 7.86
N TRP A 60 7.04 -0.84 6.77
CA TRP A 60 8.19 -0.83 5.85
C TRP A 60 9.51 -1.28 6.48
N GLU A 61 9.45 -1.95 7.63
CA GLU A 61 10.63 -2.46 8.33
C GLU A 61 11.29 -3.61 7.55
N VAL A 62 12.62 -3.71 7.70
CA VAL A 62 13.39 -4.85 7.21
C VAL A 62 13.23 -6.01 8.19
N LEU A 63 12.63 -7.11 7.75
CA LEU A 63 12.42 -8.30 8.58
C LEU A 63 13.44 -9.38 8.21
N ASN A 64 14.28 -9.78 9.17
CA ASN A 64 15.32 -10.81 8.98
C ASN A 64 16.25 -10.55 7.78
N GLY A 65 16.53 -9.28 7.48
CA GLY A 65 17.35 -8.87 6.33
C GLY A 65 16.58 -8.74 5.00
N ASP A 66 15.29 -9.12 4.96
CA ASP A 66 14.42 -8.95 3.79
C ASP A 66 13.65 -7.62 3.86
N ARG A 67 13.82 -6.80 2.82
CA ARG A 67 13.17 -5.49 2.71
C ARG A 67 11.80 -5.56 2.01
N GLN A 68 11.48 -6.65 1.31
CA GLN A 68 10.28 -6.75 0.47
C GLN A 68 9.06 -7.26 1.24
N VAL A 69 9.26 -8.01 2.32
CA VAL A 69 8.16 -8.69 3.05
C VAL A 69 7.12 -7.71 3.62
N THR A 70 7.54 -6.53 4.08
CA THR A 70 6.65 -5.51 4.64
C THR A 70 6.13 -4.54 3.58
N HIS A 71 6.62 -4.62 2.35
CA HIS A 71 6.18 -3.76 1.26
C HIS A 71 4.80 -4.18 0.72
N PRO A 72 3.88 -3.25 0.46
CA PRO A 72 2.52 -3.63 0.08
C PRO A 72 2.36 -4.35 -1.25
N HIS A 73 3.18 -4.05 -2.25
CA HIS A 73 3.14 -4.66 -3.59
C HIS A 73 1.71 -4.81 -4.15
N PRO A 74 0.97 -3.70 -4.30
CA PRO A 74 -0.43 -3.76 -4.67
C PRO A 74 -0.60 -4.26 -6.11
N SER A 75 -1.62 -5.08 -6.33
CA SER A 75 -2.00 -5.61 -7.64
C SER A 75 -3.51 -5.69 -7.78
N PHE A 76 -4.02 -5.57 -9.01
CA PHE A 76 -5.45 -5.72 -9.29
C PHE A 76 -5.84 -7.21 -9.29
N THR A 77 -7.07 -7.50 -8.84
CA THR A 77 -7.69 -8.79 -9.18
C THR A 77 -7.95 -8.86 -10.69
N PRO A 78 -8.03 -10.07 -11.29
CA PRO A 78 -8.26 -10.22 -12.73
C PRO A 78 -9.55 -9.55 -13.23
N ASP A 79 -10.57 -9.41 -12.38
CA ASP A 79 -11.82 -8.71 -12.69
C ASP A 79 -11.78 -7.20 -12.42
N GLU A 80 -10.61 -6.69 -12.00
CA GLU A 80 -10.31 -5.28 -11.66
C GLU A 80 -11.17 -4.69 -10.53
N ARG A 81 -11.91 -5.51 -9.77
CA ARG A 81 -12.81 -5.03 -8.71
C ARG A 81 -12.14 -4.82 -7.37
N GLN A 82 -10.97 -5.43 -7.15
CA GLN A 82 -10.27 -5.39 -5.87
C GLN A 82 -8.77 -5.21 -6.07
N VAL A 83 -8.09 -4.83 -4.98
CA VAL A 83 -6.63 -4.75 -4.91
C VAL A 83 -6.15 -5.72 -3.84
N LEU A 84 -5.21 -6.60 -4.23
CA LEU A 84 -4.45 -7.44 -3.32
C LEU A 84 -3.17 -6.70 -2.92
N PHE A 85 -2.83 -6.71 -1.62
CA PHE A 85 -1.62 -6.12 -1.09
C PHE A 85 -1.18 -6.82 0.21
N SER A 86 0.11 -6.74 0.52
CA SER A 86 0.71 -7.19 1.77
C SER A 86 0.73 -6.08 2.83
N SER A 87 0.64 -6.44 4.10
CA SER A 87 0.88 -5.51 5.21
C SER A 87 1.24 -6.32 6.44
N ASP A 88 2.27 -5.88 7.16
CA ASP A 88 2.68 -6.42 8.44
C ASP A 88 1.82 -5.88 9.61
N LYS A 89 1.02 -4.85 9.35
CA LYS A 89 0.02 -4.39 10.31
C LYS A 89 -1.12 -5.38 10.38
N ARG A 90 -1.29 -5.98 11.55
CA ARG A 90 -2.45 -6.83 11.86
C ARG A 90 -3.74 -6.09 11.50
N ARG A 91 -4.65 -6.74 10.77
CA ARG A 91 -6.00 -6.20 10.48
C ARG A 91 -6.56 -5.63 11.78
N GLN A 92 -6.87 -4.33 11.79
CA GLN A 92 -7.76 -3.79 12.81
C GLN A 92 -9.13 -4.41 12.58
N THR A 93 -9.38 -5.55 13.22
CA THR A 93 -10.75 -6.05 13.36
C THR A 93 -11.47 -4.98 14.17
N ARG A 94 -12.38 -4.23 13.54
CA ARG A 94 -13.35 -3.44 14.29
C ARG A 94 -13.99 -4.42 15.28
N PRO A 95 -13.99 -4.16 16.61
CA PRO A 95 -14.72 -5.01 17.52
C PRO A 95 -16.16 -5.06 17.03
N VAL A 96 -16.66 -6.28 16.76
CA VAL A 96 -18.08 -6.48 16.51
C VAL A 96 -18.77 -6.18 17.84
N PRO A 97 -19.65 -5.17 17.93
CA PRO A 97 -20.38 -4.92 19.17
C PRO A 97 -21.22 -6.17 19.47
N GLY A 98 -20.99 -6.83 20.61
CA GLY A 98 -21.92 -7.82 21.14
C GLY A 98 -21.49 -9.29 21.23
N ARG A 99 -20.19 -9.63 21.22
CA ARG A 99 -19.76 -10.96 21.72
C ARG A 99 -18.97 -10.83 23.02
N ASN A 100 -19.70 -10.85 24.13
CA ASN A 100 -19.15 -11.28 25.42
C ASN A 100 -18.69 -12.73 25.27
N SER A 101 -17.43 -12.98 25.58
CA SER A 101 -16.89 -14.32 25.76
C SER A 101 -16.94 -14.58 27.28
N GLY A 102 -17.79 -15.51 27.69
CA GLY A 102 -17.72 -16.10 29.03
C GLY A 102 -16.54 -17.05 29.15
#